data_AF-A0A930FKZ3-F1
#
_entry.id   AF-A0A930FKZ3-F1
#
_cell.length_a   1.000
_cell.length_b   1.000
_cell.length_c   1.000
_cell.angle_alpha   90.00
_cell.angle_beta   90.00
_cell.angle_gamma   90.00
#
_symmetry.space_group_name_H-M   'P 1'
#
loop_
_entity.id
_entity.type
_entity.pdbx_description
1 polymer ?
#
loop_
_entity_poly.entity_id
_entity_poly.type
_entity_poly.pdbx_seq_one_letter_code
_entity_poly.pdbx_strand_id
1 'polypeptide(L)' 'MDKIVRIENRIVSVGKADGSLEEFDIAYFNFVPRVGDYVNIYRNDDSIIITKAESIFTNQTSGRVVNKIVYALL' A
#
# COMPACT_ATOMS: atom_id res chain seq x y z
N MET A 1 3.52 -9.18 0.80
CA MET A 1 3.28 -7.80 0.34
C MET A 1 4.21 -7.60 -0.82
N ASP A 2 3.64 -7.34 -1.99
CA ASP A 2 4.43 -7.12 -3.19
C ASP A 2 4.70 -5.63 -3.34
N LYS A 3 5.84 -5.27 -3.94
CA LYS A 3 6.29 -3.89 -4.00
C LYS A 3 6.40 -3.43 -5.44
N ILE A 4 5.87 -2.25 -5.76
CA ILE A 4 6.08 -1.66 -7.07
C ILE A 4 7.55 -1.20 -7.18
N VAL A 5 8.27 -1.78 -8.12
CA VAL A 5 9.71 -1.54 -8.33
C VAL A 5 9.94 -0.53 -9.46
N ARG A 6 9.10 -0.57 -10.50
CA ARG A 6 9.24 0.29 -11.69
C ARG A 6 7.89 0.56 -12.31
N ILE A 7 7.72 1.76 -12.88
CA ILE A 7 6.56 2.14 -13.68
C ILE A 7 7.09 2.80 -14.94
N GLU A 8 6.74 2.25 -16.10
CA GLU A 8 7.19 2.77 -17.38
C GLU A 8 6.12 2.54 -18.44
N ASN A 9 5.83 3.56 -19.26
CA ASN A 9 4.96 3.43 -20.42
C ASN A 9 3.59 2.76 -20.15
N ARG A 10 2.99 3.03 -18.98
CA ARG A 10 1.73 2.44 -18.47
C ARG A 10 1.84 0.99 -17.98
N ILE A 11 3.03 0.42 -17.94
CA ILE A 11 3.32 -0.88 -17.35
C ILE A 11 3.90 -0.66 -15.94
N VAL A 12 3.39 -1.42 -14.98
CA VAL A 12 3.80 -1.41 -13.58
C VAL A 12 4.48 -2.75 -13.29
N SER A 13 5.78 -2.71 -12.98
CA SER A 13 6.54 -3.89 -12.57
C SER A 13 6.49 -4.03 -11.04
N VAL A 14 5.87 -5.10 -10.58
CA VAL A 14 5.72 -5.47 -9.18
C VAL A 14 6.70 -6.57 -8.83
N GLY A 15 7.55 -6.33 -7.84
CA GLY A 15 8.47 -7.29 -7.28
C GLY A 15 7.80 -8.10 -6.17
N LYS A 16 7.84 -9.42 -6.32
CA LYS A 16 7.36 -10.39 -5.32
C LYS A 16 8.45 -10.71 -4.30
N ALA A 17 8.03 -11.30 -3.18
CA ALA A 17 8.95 -11.73 -2.12
C ALA A 17 9.91 -12.86 -2.53
N ASP A 18 9.59 -13.62 -3.58
CA ASP A 18 10.44 -14.66 -4.15
C ASP A 18 11.54 -14.12 -5.09
N GLY A 19 11.58 -12.80 -5.31
CA GLY A 19 12.50 -12.15 -6.24
C GLY A 19 12.03 -12.15 -7.69
N SER A 20 10.86 -12.70 -7.99
CA SER A 20 10.25 -12.58 -9.32
C SER A 20 9.65 -11.18 -9.52
N LEU A 21 9.59 -10.77 -10.79
CA LEU A 21 8.96 -9.54 -11.23
C LEU A 21 7.73 -9.90 -12.07
N GLU A 22 6.61 -9.26 -11.77
CA GLU A 22 5.36 -9.43 -12.49
C GLU A 22 4.90 -8.08 -13.01
N GLU A 23 4.47 -8.04 -14.27
CA GLU A 23 4.13 -6.81 -14.96
C GLU A 23 2.62 -6.71 -15.17
N PHE A 24 2.06 -5.56 -14.82
CA PHE A 24 0.64 -5.28 -14.95
C PHE A 24 0.42 -3.96 -15.68
N ASP A 25 -0.63 -3.89 -16.49
CA ASP A 25 -1.08 -2.61 -17.03
C ASP A 25 -1.62 -1.73 -15.88
N ILE A 26 -1.34 -0.44 -15.93
CA ILE A 26 -1.89 0.56 -15.02
C ILE A 26 -3.42 0.52 -14.96
N ALA A 27 -4.10 0.04 -16.02
CA ALA A 27 -5.54 -0.14 -16.07
C ALA A 27 -6.10 -1.12 -15.01
N TYR A 28 -5.28 -2.05 -14.51
CA TYR A 28 -5.69 -2.96 -13.44
C TYR A 28 -5.66 -2.32 -12.05
N PHE A 29 -5.10 -1.12 -11.93
CA PHE A 29 -4.99 -0.41 -10.66
C PHE A 29 -6.15 0.57 -10.52
N ASN A 30 -6.99 0.39 -9.50
CA ASN A 30 -8.05 1.34 -9.11
C ASN A 30 -7.50 2.58 -8.38
N PHE A 31 -6.20 2.83 -8.46
CA PHE A 31 -5.49 3.94 -7.83
C PHE A 31 -4.30 4.33 -8.69
N VAL A 32 -3.66 5.45 -8.40
CA VAL A 32 -2.45 5.88 -9.11
C VAL A 32 -1.24 5.15 -8.50
N PRO A 33 -0.67 4.11 -9.16
CA PRO A 33 0.48 3.39 -8.62
C PRO A 33 1.71 4.29 -8.58
N ARG A 34 2.55 4.11 -7.56
CA ARG A 34 3.83 4.80 -7.41
C ARG A 34 4.94 3.81 -7.11
N VAL A 35 6.14 4.09 -7.62
CA VAL A 35 7.33 3.29 -7.27
C VAL A 35 7.54 3.36 -5.75
N GLY A 36 7.67 2.19 -5.14
CA GLY A 36 7.80 2.05 -3.69
C GLY A 36 6.50 1.73 -2.94
N ASP A 37 5.33 1.86 -3.57
CA ASP A 37 4.06 1.46 -2.97
C ASP A 37 4.00 -0.07 -2.80
N TYR A 38 3.41 -0.50 -1.69
CA TYR A 38 3.07 -1.89 -1.45
C TYR A 38 1.67 -2.18 -1.97
N VAL A 39 1.51 -3.34 -2.59
CA VAL A 39 0.25 -3.79 -3.20
C VAL A 39 -0.03 -5.23 -2.80
N ASN A 40 -1.33 -5.55 -2.76
CA ASN A 40 -1.81 -6.93 -2.66
C ASN A 40 -2.46 -7.29 -4.00
N ILE A 41 -1.93 -8.35 -4.61
CA ILE A 41 -2.43 -8.90 -5.87
C ILE A 41 -3.29 -10.11 -5.54
N TYR A 42 -4.56 -10.05 -5.93
CA TYR A 42 -5.50 -11.15 -5.85
C TYR A 42 -5.78 -11.65 -7.26
N ARG A 43 -5.57 -12.94 -7.50
CA ARG A 43 -5.85 -13.59 -8.78
C ARG A 43 -6.91 -14.68 -8.57
N ASN A 44 -7.91 -14.69 -9.43
CA ASN A 44 -8.84 -15.78 -9.65
C ASN A 44 -8.72 -16.27 -11.09
N ASP A 45 -9.39 -17.38 -11.43
CA ASP A 45 -9.30 -18.00 -12.77
C ASP A 45 -9.65 -17.04 -13.93
N ASP A 46 -10.47 -16.02 -13.68
CA ASP A 46 -10.97 -15.08 -14.71
C ASP A 46 -10.55 -13.62 -14.47
N SER A 47 -10.02 -13.28 -13.29
CA SER A 47 -9.80 -11.86 -12.94
C SER A 47 -8.62 -11.61 -12.01
N ILE A 48 -8.01 -10.45 -12.18
CA ILE A 48 -6.91 -9.95 -11.36
C ILE A 48 -7.38 -8.65 -10.70
N ILE A 49 -7.29 -8.59 -9.38
CA ILE A 49 -7.64 -7.43 -8.58
C ILE A 49 -6.38 -6.99 -7.84
N ILE A 50 -5.95 -5.75 -8.10
CA ILE A 50 -4.78 -5.16 -7.43
C ILE A 50 -5.27 -4.06 -6.50
N THR A 51 -4.94 -4.21 -5.22
CA THR A 51 -5.28 -3.24 -4.19
C THR A 51 -4.01 -2.67 -3.57
N LYS A 52 -4.05 -1.40 -3.16
CA LYS A 52 -2.95 -0.80 -2.41
C LYS A 52 -2.91 -1.45 -1.03
N ALA A 53 -1.77 -2.05 -0.68
CA ALA A 53 -1.57 -2.54 0.67
C ALA A 53 -1.34 -1.32 1.55
N GLU A 54 -2.28 -1.01 2.44
CA GLU A 54 -2.01 -0.09 3.52
C GLU A 54 -0.91 -0.71 4.37
N SER A 55 0.23 -0.03 4.46
CA SER A 55 1.12 -0.27 5.57
C SER A 55 0.28 -0.04 6.83
N ILE A 56 0.23 -1.02 7.74
CA ILE A 56 -0.39 -0.89 9.07
C ILE A 56 0.45 0.06 9.96
N PHE A 57 1.01 1.11 9.35
CA PHE A 57 1.74 2.21 9.93
C PHE A 57 1.03 3.54 9.66
N THR A 58 -0.23 3.52 9.23
CA THR A 58 -1.05 4.74 9.23
C THR A 58 -2.10 4.66 10.35
N ASN A 59 -1.75 5.36 11.44
CA ASN A 59 -2.64 6.03 12.38
C ASN A 59 -3.53 5.22 13.33
N GLN A 60 -2.92 4.45 14.23
CA GLN A 60 -3.42 4.44 15.61
C GLN A 60 -2.97 5.71 16.36
N THR A 61 -3.37 6.90 15.90
CA THR A 61 -3.25 8.13 16.69
C THR A 61 -4.27 9.19 16.25
N SER A 62 -5.51 8.80 15.99
CA SER A 62 -6.65 9.65 16.39
C SER A 62 -6.85 9.54 17.90
N GLY A 63 -5.80 9.84 18.67
CA GLY A 63 -5.84 9.97 20.12
C GLY A 63 -5.33 11.34 20.44
N ARG A 64 -6.23 12.27 20.81
CA ARG A 64 -5.84 13.59 21.33
C ARG A 64 -4.82 13.39 22.45
N VAL A 65 -3.58 13.79 22.22
CA VAL A 65 -2.56 13.87 23.25
C VAL A 65 -2.98 14.98 24.20
N VAL A 66 -3.60 14.62 25.33
CA VAL A 66 -3.91 15.58 26.40
C VAL A 66 -2.71 15.68 27.33
N ASN A 67 -2.32 16.91 27.64
CA ASN A 67 -1.22 17.19 28.54
C ASN A 67 -1.66 16.86 29.99
N LYS A 68 -1.03 15.88 30.64
CA LYS A 68 -1.42 15.35 31.97
C LYS A 68 -1.14 16.28 33.16
N ILE A 69 -0.76 17.55 32.94
CA ILE A 69 -0.31 18.45 34.02
C ILE A 69 -1.46 19.24 34.70
N VAL A 70 -2.71 19.14 34.24
CA VAL A 70 -3.76 20.11 34.64
C VAL A 70 -4.73 19.66 35.75
N TYR A 71 -4.57 18.49 36.37
CA TYR A 71 -5.50 18.10 37.46
C TYR A 71 -4.78 17.56 38.70
N ALA A 72 -4.25 18.48 39.52
CA ALA A 72 -4.11 18.30 40.96
C ALA A 72 -3.87 19.67 41.63
N LEU A 73 -4.85 20.57 41.55
CA LEU A 73 -4.92 21.78 42.37
C LEU A 73 -6.40 22.05 42.67
N LEU A 74 -6.96 21.27 43.60
CA LEU A 74 -7.99 21.70 44.53
C LEU A 74 -7.99 20.79 45.75
#